data_AF-A0A8T4EM63-F1
#
_entry.id   AF-A0A8T4EM63-F1
#
_cell.length_a   1.000
_cell.length_b   1.000
_cell.length_c   1.000
_cell.angle_alpha   90.00
_cell.angle_beta   90.00
_cell.angle_gamma   90.00
#
_symmetry.space_group_name_H-M   'P 1'
#
loop_
_entity.id
_entity.type
_entity.pdbx_description
1 polymer ?
#
loop_
_entity_poly.entity_id
_entity_poly.type
_entity_poly.pdbx_seq_one_letter_code
_entity_poly.pdbx_strand_id
1 'polypeptide(L)'
;MGIQEGIKVVHVSITRLGVSSFSLQDETITLEIGFNDGTQKQVYRTTRLEETDELASKILEDIVKMEENINMEFDGEQLTGTVHVIMERYDEVYNSLVNFLKDVHCKLCKIKNAKISDGYIDMVRALQHTGLRFYG
;
A
#
# COMPACT_ATOMS: atom_id res chain seq x y z
N MET A 1 -22.42 -30.27 -20.12
CA MET A 1 -22.72 -29.52 -18.89
C MET A 1 -22.00 -28.20 -19.03
N GLY A 2 -22.73 -27.09 -19.18
CA GLY A 2 -22.11 -25.77 -19.30
C GLY A 2 -21.59 -25.34 -17.93
N ILE A 3 -20.29 -25.08 -17.84
CA ILE A 3 -19.70 -24.47 -16.66
C ILE A 3 -20.26 -23.04 -16.65
N GLN A 4 -21.11 -22.71 -15.67
CA GLN A 4 -21.42 -21.32 -15.40
C GLN A 4 -20.13 -20.68 -14.90
N GLU A 5 -19.50 -19.85 -15.72
CA GLU A 5 -18.42 -18.97 -15.28
C GLU A 5 -19.00 -18.07 -14.18
N GLY A 6 -18.74 -18.44 -12.93
CA GLY A 6 -19.20 -17.69 -11.77
C GLY A 6 -18.43 -16.38 -11.69
N ILE A 7 -19.13 -15.26 -11.69
CA ILE A 7 -18.52 -13.96 -11.40
C ILE A 7 -18.22 -13.92 -9.89
N LYS A 8 -16.95 -13.74 -9.53
CA LYS A 8 -16.53 -13.61 -8.13
C LYS A 8 -16.24 -12.15 -7.83
N VAL A 9 -16.87 -11.61 -6.79
CA VAL A 9 -16.63 -10.24 -6.32
C VAL A 9 -15.85 -10.29 -5.00
N VAL A 10 -14.75 -9.55 -4.93
CA VAL A 10 -13.88 -9.44 -3.76
C VAL A 10 -13.89 -7.99 -3.29
N HIS A 11 -14.31 -7.76 -2.05
CA HIS A 11 -14.29 -6.45 -1.43
C HIS A 11 -12.99 -6.27 -0.66
N VAL A 12 -12.24 -5.21 -0.92
CA VAL A 12 -10.94 -4.96 -0.29
C VAL A 12 -11.01 -3.67 0.51
N SER A 13 -10.68 -3.77 1.78
CA SER A 13 -10.60 -2.64 2.70
C SER A 13 -9.16 -2.43 3.14
N ILE A 14 -8.57 -1.26 2.87
CA ILE A 14 -7.26 -0.91 3.43
C ILE A 14 -7.43 -0.67 4.93
N THR A 15 -6.58 -1.29 5.74
CA THR A 15 -6.66 -1.24 7.22
C THR A 15 -5.49 -0.49 7.84
N ARG A 16 -4.31 -0.53 7.21
CA ARG A 16 -3.09 0.08 7.74
C ARG A 16 -2.15 0.54 6.64
N LEU A 17 -1.52 1.69 6.86
CA LEU A 17 -0.33 2.14 6.14
C LEU A 17 0.75 2.45 7.18
N GLY A 18 2.01 2.09 6.91
CA GLY A 18 3.10 2.34 7.83
C GLY A 18 4.45 2.41 7.14
N VAL A 19 5.41 3.06 7.79
CA VAL A 19 6.81 2.99 7.41
C VAL A 19 7.45 1.80 8.13
N SER A 20 7.84 0.77 7.38
CA SER A 20 8.54 -0.38 7.94
C SER A 20 10.04 -0.13 8.08
N SER A 21 10.66 0.47 7.06
CA SER A 21 12.08 0.83 7.05
C SER A 21 12.37 1.89 6.00
N PHE A 22 13.54 2.51 6.04
CA PHE A 22 13.99 3.46 5.02
C PHE A 22 15.53 3.43 4.90
N SER A 23 16.03 3.78 3.72
CA SER A 23 17.46 3.98 3.44
C SER A 23 17.67 5.39 2.93
N LEU A 24 18.39 6.21 3.70
CA LEU A 24 18.79 7.55 3.26
C LEU A 24 19.85 7.50 2.15
N GLN A 25 20.66 6.43 2.13
CA GLN A 25 21.69 6.24 1.12
C GLN A 25 21.08 5.87 -0.24
N ASP A 26 20.10 4.96 -0.24
CA ASP A 26 19.44 4.49 -1.48
C ASP A 26 18.22 5.33 -1.85
N GLU A 27 17.85 6.29 -0.99
CA GLU A 27 16.66 7.15 -1.10
C GLU A 27 15.36 6.35 -1.24
N THR A 28 15.27 5.24 -0.52
CA THR A 28 14.12 4.33 -0.57
C THR A 28 13.41 4.22 0.77
N ILE A 29 12.13 3.87 0.69
CA ILE A 29 11.30 3.54 1.83
C ILE A 29 10.58 2.21 1.60
N THR A 30 10.49 1.41 2.65
CA THR A 30 9.65 0.22 2.69
C THR A 30 8.35 0.58 3.40
N LEU A 31 7.26 0.54 2.64
CA LEU A 31 5.91 0.73 3.13
C LEU A 31 5.33 -0.60 3.59
N GLU A 32 4.69 -0.60 4.74
CA GLU A 32 3.83 -1.66 5.24
C GLU A 32 2.38 -1.30 4.88
N ILE A 33 1.70 -2.17 4.14
CA ILE A 33 0.31 -1.97 3.73
C ILE A 33 -0.52 -3.15 4.19
N GLY A 34 -1.43 -2.91 5.13
CA GLY A 34 -2.39 -3.89 5.63
C GLY A 34 -3.75 -3.70 4.96
N PHE A 35 -4.38 -4.78 4.55
CA PHE A 35 -5.70 -4.77 3.93
C PHE A 35 -6.46 -6.05 4.27
N ASN A 36 -7.77 -6.04 4.04
CA ASN A 36 -8.67 -7.14 4.40
C ASN A 36 -9.68 -7.37 3.28
N ASP A 37 -9.81 -8.62 2.86
CA ASP A 37 -10.73 -9.10 1.84
C ASP A 37 -11.70 -10.18 2.38
N GLY A 38 -11.85 -10.26 3.70
CA GLY A 38 -12.36 -11.41 4.45
C GLY A 38 -11.25 -12.13 5.22
N THR A 39 -10.00 -11.98 4.78
CA THR A 39 -8.79 -12.40 5.52
C THR A 39 -7.87 -11.21 5.74
N GLN A 40 -7.29 -11.08 6.94
CA GLN A 40 -6.29 -10.04 7.19
C GLN A 40 -5.00 -10.36 6.41
N LYS A 41 -4.61 -9.45 5.53
CA LYS A 41 -3.42 -9.54 4.67
C LYS A 41 -2.50 -8.35 4.89
N GLN A 42 -1.24 -8.54 4.51
CA GLN A 42 -0.20 -7.52 4.63
C GLN A 42 0.82 -7.69 3.52
N VAL A 43 1.21 -6.57 2.89
CA VAL A 43 2.29 -6.52 1.91
C VAL A 43 3.30 -5.45 2.29
N TYR A 44 4.54 -5.68 1.85
CA TYR A 44 5.63 -4.72 1.97
C TYR A 44 6.05 -4.25 0.59
N ARG A 45 6.20 -2.95 0.42
CA ARG A 45 6.62 -2.34 -0.85
C ARG A 45 7.80 -1.41 -0.62
N THR A 46 8.95 -1.75 -1.18
CA THR A 46 10.08 -0.83 -1.26
C THR A 46 9.94 0.08 -2.47
N THR A 47 10.06 1.38 -2.28
CA THR A 47 9.88 2.37 -3.36
C THR A 47 10.64 3.66 -3.05
N ARG A 48 10.76 4.53 -4.06
CA ARG A 48 11.19 5.92 -3.88
C ARG A 48 9.96 6.79 -3.75
N LEU A 49 10.05 7.84 -2.93
CA LEU A 49 8.95 8.80 -2.77
C LEU A 49 9.06 9.92 -3.80
N GLU A 50 9.14 9.54 -5.07
CA GLU A 50 9.03 10.45 -6.20
C GLU A 50 7.57 10.40 -6.67
N GLU A 51 6.98 11.57 -6.97
CA GLU A 51 5.62 11.70 -7.52
C GLU A 51 4.55 10.91 -6.72
N THR A 52 4.26 11.38 -5.51
CA THR A 52 3.41 10.70 -4.52
C THR A 52 2.02 10.31 -5.00
N ASP A 53 1.44 11.08 -5.92
CA ASP A 53 0.10 10.86 -6.45
C ASP A 53 0.07 9.63 -7.39
N GLU A 54 1.09 9.47 -8.25
CA GLU A 54 1.23 8.31 -9.11
C GLU A 54 1.57 7.04 -8.32
N LEU A 55 2.45 7.19 -7.31
CA LEU A 55 2.79 6.09 -6.41
C LEU A 55 1.56 5.58 -5.65
N ALA A 56 0.69 6.48 -5.19
CA ALA A 56 -0.55 6.11 -4.53
C ALA A 56 -1.45 5.27 -5.45
N SER A 57 -1.71 5.74 -6.69
CA SER A 57 -2.50 4.99 -7.67
C SER A 57 -1.91 3.61 -7.93
N LYS A 58 -0.60 3.54 -8.16
CA LYS A 58 0.10 2.29 -8.44
C LYS A 58 0.03 1.30 -7.27
N ILE A 59 0.09 1.78 -6.03
CA ILE A 59 -0.08 0.92 -4.84
C ILE A 59 -1.47 0.28 -4.83
N LEU A 60 -2.52 1.05 -5.09
CA LEU A 60 -3.89 0.53 -5.08
C LEU A 60 -4.14 -0.43 -6.25
N GLU A 61 -3.62 -0.12 -7.44
CA GLU A 61 -3.67 -1.01 -8.60
C GLU A 61 -2.94 -2.34 -8.36
N ASP A 62 -1.78 -2.30 -7.71
CA ASP A 62 -1.02 -3.52 -7.42
C ASP A 62 -1.77 -4.41 -6.40
N ILE A 63 -2.51 -3.81 -5.46
CA ILE A 63 -3.39 -4.56 -4.55
C ILE A 63 -4.56 -5.20 -5.32
N VAL A 64 -5.19 -4.46 -6.21
CA VAL A 64 -6.28 -4.97 -7.07
C VAL A 64 -5.79 -6.18 -7.89
N LYS A 65 -4.68 -6.03 -8.61
CA LYS A 65 -4.11 -7.11 -9.44
C LYS A 65 -3.71 -8.32 -8.61
N MET A 66 -3.15 -8.10 -7.42
CA MET A 66 -2.79 -9.18 -6.51
C MET A 66 -4.04 -9.96 -6.07
N GLU A 67 -5.12 -9.27 -5.71
CA GLU A 67 -6.37 -9.91 -5.31
C GLU A 67 -7.06 -10.62 -6.47
N GLU A 68 -7.04 -10.06 -7.68
CA GLU A 68 -7.49 -10.75 -8.89
C GLU A 68 -6.72 -12.07 -9.08
N ASN A 69 -5.39 -12.02 -9.05
CA ASN A 69 -4.54 -13.20 -9.25
C ASN A 69 -4.72 -14.28 -8.16
N ILE A 70 -4.94 -13.89 -6.91
CA ILE A 70 -5.18 -14.84 -5.80
C ILE A 70 -6.54 -15.53 -5.94
N ASN A 71 -7.53 -14.82 -6.47
CA ASN A 71 -8.91 -15.28 -6.50
C ASN A 71 -9.33 -15.91 -7.83
N MET A 72 -8.49 -15.84 -8.86
CA MET A 72 -8.66 -16.57 -10.12
C MET A 72 -8.57 -18.08 -9.88
N GLU A 73 -9.43 -18.84 -10.56
CA GLU A 73 -9.38 -20.29 -10.54
C GLU A 73 -8.45 -20.79 -11.65
N PHE A 74 -7.73 -21.87 -11.38
CA PHE A 74 -6.91 -22.57 -12.38
C PHE A 74 -7.48 -23.96 -12.59
N ASP A 75 -7.98 -24.24 -13.79
CA ASP A 75 -8.65 -25.50 -14.11
C ASP A 75 -7.70 -26.62 -14.59
N GLY A 76 -6.40 -26.33 -14.68
CA GLY A 76 -5.38 -27.25 -15.15
C GLY A 76 -4.83 -26.90 -16.54
N GLU A 77 -5.57 -26.13 -17.35
CA GLU A 77 -5.14 -25.69 -18.68
C GLU A 77 -5.15 -24.15 -18.81
N GLN A 78 -6.09 -23.46 -18.17
CA GLN A 78 -6.24 -22.00 -18.25
C GLN A 78 -6.66 -21.39 -16.90
N LEU A 79 -6.42 -20.08 -16.77
CA LEU A 79 -7.06 -19.28 -15.72
C LEU A 79 -8.52 -19.09 -16.11
N THR A 80 -9.45 -19.51 -15.27
CA THR A 80 -10.90 -19.44 -15.51
C THR A 80 -11.59 -18.62 -14.42
N GLY A 81 -12.67 -17.93 -14.80
CA GLY A 81 -13.46 -17.07 -13.92
C GLY A 81 -13.14 -15.58 -14.02
N THR A 82 -14.17 -14.74 -13.91
CA THR A 82 -14.04 -13.28 -13.85
C THR A 82 -14.05 -12.85 -12.39
N VAL A 83 -12.94 -12.27 -11.92
CA VAL A 83 -12.83 -11.68 -10.59
C VAL A 83 -12.99 -10.17 -10.70
N HIS A 84 -13.93 -9.59 -9.96
CA HIS A 84 -14.04 -8.15 -9.78
C HIS A 84 -13.60 -7.77 -8.38
N VAL A 85 -12.54 -6.98 -8.28
CA VAL A 85 -12.07 -6.44 -7.01
C VAL A 85 -12.64 -5.03 -6.83
N ILE A 86 -13.36 -4.82 -5.73
CA ILE A 86 -13.94 -3.53 -5.36
C ILE A 86 -13.21 -3.02 -4.13
N MET A 87 -12.51 -1.90 -4.27
CA MET A 87 -11.86 -1.24 -3.15
C MET A 87 -12.86 -0.37 -2.40
N GLU A 88 -13.04 -0.63 -1.11
CA GLU A 88 -13.93 0.14 -0.26
C GLU A 88 -13.37 1.53 0.01
N ARG A 89 -14.23 2.55 -0.07
CA ARG A 89 -13.87 3.96 0.19
C ARG A 89 -12.64 4.41 -0.63
N TYR A 90 -12.55 4.00 -1.89
CA TYR A 90 -11.39 4.24 -2.77
C TYR A 90 -10.90 5.70 -2.72
N ASP A 91 -11.79 6.68 -2.90
CA ASP A 91 -11.39 8.09 -2.92
C ASP A 91 -10.80 8.56 -1.58
N GLU A 92 -11.37 8.12 -0.45
CA GLU A 92 -10.87 8.46 0.88
C GLU A 92 -9.50 7.81 1.14
N VAL A 93 -9.37 6.53 0.76
CA VAL A 93 -8.12 5.77 0.88
C VAL A 93 -7.03 6.37 -0.01
N TYR A 94 -7.36 6.70 -1.25
CA TYR A 94 -6.45 7.34 -2.20
C TYR A 94 -5.92 8.66 -1.64
N ASN A 95 -6.80 9.56 -1.23
CA ASN A 95 -6.42 10.86 -0.66
C ASN A 95 -5.59 10.69 0.62
N SER A 96 -5.94 9.74 1.48
CA SER A 96 -5.19 9.43 2.70
C SER A 96 -3.80 8.89 2.41
N LEU A 97 -3.67 8.02 1.40
CA LEU A 97 -2.41 7.46 0.95
C LEU A 97 -1.51 8.55 0.34
N VAL A 98 -2.06 9.42 -0.51
CA VAL A 98 -1.33 10.57 -1.06
C VAL A 98 -0.79 11.45 0.06
N ASN A 99 -1.63 11.83 1.02
CA ASN A 99 -1.23 12.68 2.14
C ASN A 99 -0.18 12.01 3.03
N PHE A 100 -0.33 10.70 3.26
CA PHE A 100 0.67 9.89 3.96
C PHE A 100 2.03 9.92 3.25
N LEU A 101 2.05 9.65 1.95
CA LEU A 101 3.29 9.65 1.16
C LEU A 101 3.95 11.03 1.15
N LYS A 102 3.15 12.12 1.08
CA LYS A 102 3.63 13.51 1.16
C LYS A 102 4.25 13.82 2.53
N ASP A 103 3.61 13.41 3.63
CA ASP A 103 4.14 13.60 4.99
C ASP A 103 5.46 12.84 5.20
N VAL A 104 5.48 11.57 4.77
CA VAL A 104 6.68 10.72 4.83
C VAL A 104 7.82 11.33 4.00
N HIS A 105 7.54 11.80 2.78
CA HIS A 105 8.53 12.46 1.92
C HIS A 105 9.10 13.70 2.60
N CYS A 106 8.24 14.55 3.18
CA CYS A 106 8.65 15.75 3.92
C CYS A 106 9.57 15.40 5.10
N LYS A 107 9.23 14.36 5.88
CA LYS A 107 10.04 13.88 7.01
C LYS A 107 11.41 13.35 6.55
N LEU A 108 11.45 12.60 5.45
CA LEU A 108 12.72 12.12 4.86
C LEU A 108 13.60 13.28 4.40
N CYS A 109 13.03 14.27 3.71
CA CYS A 109 13.78 15.47 3.31
C CYS A 109 14.34 16.24 4.52
N LYS A 110 13.60 16.32 5.63
CA LYS A 110 14.09 16.94 6.87
C LYS A 110 15.28 16.16 7.44
N ILE A 111 15.17 14.84 7.55
CA ILE A 111 16.27 13.99 8.05
C ILE A 111 17.52 14.11 7.18
N LYS A 112 17.36 14.09 5.85
CA LYS A 112 18.47 14.20 4.89
C LYS A 112 19.25 15.51 5.04
N ASN A 113 18.58 16.60 5.41
CA ASN A 113 19.18 17.93 5.53
C ASN A 113 19.55 18.31 6.98
N ALA A 114 19.22 17.49 7.97
CA ALA A 114 19.44 17.79 9.38
C ALA A 114 20.91 17.58 9.79
N LYS A 115 21.42 18.44 10.69
CA LYS A 115 22.67 18.18 11.40
C LYS A 115 22.39 17.35 12.65
N ILE A 116 23.40 16.63 13.13
CA ILE A 116 23.28 15.77 14.33
C ILE A 116 22.79 16.56 15.55
N SER A 117 23.17 17.84 15.67
CA SER A 117 22.73 18.77 16.73
C SER A 117 21.23 19.08 16.74
N ASP A 118 20.52 18.78 15.65
CA ASP A 118 19.17 19.30 15.41
C ASP A 118 18.08 18.32 15.91
N GLY A 119 18.45 17.35 16.75
CA GLY A 119 17.53 16.30 17.19
C GLY A 119 17.32 15.21 16.13
N TYR A 120 18.38 14.88 15.37
CA TYR A 120 18.35 13.87 14.29
C TYR A 120 17.68 12.55 14.71
N ILE A 121 18.00 12.06 15.91
CA ILE A 121 17.43 10.81 16.44
C ILE A 121 15.91 10.91 16.61
N ASP A 122 15.40 12.06 17.03
CA ASP A 122 13.95 12.26 17.20
C ASP A 122 13.25 12.36 15.85
N MET A 123 13.90 12.94 14.83
CA MET A 123 13.36 12.93 13.47
C MET A 123 13.28 11.52 12.88
N VAL A 124 14.32 10.70 13.09
CA VAL A 124 14.32 9.28 12.67
C VAL A 124 13.19 8.52 13.37
N ARG A 125 13.03 8.68 14.69
CA ARG A 125 11.94 8.04 15.45
C ARG A 125 10.57 8.49 14.95
N ALA A 126 10.40 9.78 14.66
CA ALA A 126 9.14 10.31 14.14
C ALA A 126 8.78 9.69 12.78
N LEU A 127 9.76 9.48 11.91
CA LEU A 127 9.55 8.78 10.64
C LEU A 127 9.19 7.31 10.84
N GLN A 128 9.90 6.59 11.71
CA GLN A 128 9.63 5.17 12.02
C GLN A 128 8.23 4.94 12.62
N HIS A 129 7.71 5.90 13.37
CA HIS A 129 6.35 5.83 13.94
C HIS A 129 5.28 6.43 13.02
N THR A 130 5.61 6.77 11.78
CA THR A 130 4.62 7.29 10.83
C THR A 130 3.78 6.14 10.29
N GLY A 131 2.48 6.18 10.62
CA GLY A 131 1.51 5.21 10.17
C GLY A 131 0.10 5.77 10.23
N LEU A 132 -0.77 5.23 9.36
CA LEU A 132 -2.20 5.47 9.36
C LEU A 132 -2.93 4.16 9.62
N ARG A 133 -4.03 4.25 10.36
CA ARG A 133 -4.98 3.16 10.53
C ARG A 133 -6.33 3.63 10.03
N PHE A 134 -6.96 2.79 9.22
CA PHE A 134 -8.30 3.00 8.76
C PHE A 134 -9.22 2.19 9.67
N TYR A 135 -10.14 2.89 10.32
CA TYR A 135 -11.21 2.26 11.07
C TYR A 135 -12.42 2.21 10.13
N GLY A 136 -12.85 0.99 9.81
CA GLY A 136 -14.18 0.75 9.25
C GLY A 136 -15.21 0.78 10.35
#